data_AF-A0A0S8ISX0-F1
#
_entry.id   AF-A0A0S8ISX0-F1
#
_cell.length_a   1.000
_cell.length_b   1.000
_cell.length_c   1.000
_cell.angle_alpha   90.00
_cell.angle_beta   90.00
_cell.angle_gamma   90.00
#
_symmetry.space_group_name_H-M   'P 1'
#
loop_
_entity.id
_entity.type
_entity.pdbx_description
1 polymer ?
#
loop_
_entity_poly.entity_id
_entity_poly.type
_entity_poly.pdbx_seq_one_letter_code
_entity_poly.pdbx_strand_id
1 'polypeptide(L)'
;MLKLSYGKAFRAPTFNDLYWPDGGNKDLKPEKGGSLGAGLLFTGRKISSQVFVFHRKVKNLISWQPLGENGLWQPFNLDRSTSSGVELELDYRISESLDCDVNYSYNKGEEIKNELVYYDFLSGEKRFEELKKRFEELKRKARFMPENIFNLNLNLKPLPSFSVQLAFNFRSEKLNYYPDYSYYPEIRYVTKKIKSCANLDISFNQTIKNLTFFLKVNNLFEDKTPTQFGNSMSDLDYPNPGRRIFAGIRLEVSD
;
A
#
# COMPACT_ATOMS: atom_id res chain seq x y z
N MET A 1 -7.38 -26.97 6.97
CA MET A 1 -5.91 -26.98 7.09
C MET A 1 -5.47 -25.79 7.93
N LEU A 2 -4.61 -26.00 8.91
CA LEU A 2 -4.00 -24.91 9.68
C LEU A 2 -2.68 -24.51 8.99
N LYS A 3 -2.47 -23.20 8.82
CA LYS A 3 -1.24 -22.62 8.28
C LYS A 3 -0.60 -21.78 9.38
N LEU A 4 0.67 -22.02 9.67
CA LEU A 4 1.49 -21.17 10.52
C LEU A 4 2.67 -20.68 9.69
N SER A 5 3.03 -19.42 9.83
CA SER A 5 4.16 -18.83 9.12
C SER A 5 5.00 -17.98 10.06
N TYR A 6 6.30 -18.12 9.95
CA TYR A 6 7.28 -17.27 10.59
C TYR A 6 8.35 -16.93 9.56
N GLY A 7 8.69 -15.64 9.46
CA GLY A 7 9.66 -15.16 8.48
C GLY A 7 10.56 -14.09 9.07
N LYS A 8 11.82 -14.09 8.64
CA LYS A 8 12.73 -12.96 8.79
C LYS A 8 13.10 -12.45 7.41
N ALA A 9 13.18 -11.14 7.28
CA ALA A 9 13.61 -10.48 6.07
C ALA A 9 14.62 -9.38 6.43
N PHE A 10 15.45 -9.00 5.46
CA PHE A 10 16.26 -7.80 5.61
C PHE A 10 16.30 -7.05 4.28
N ARG A 11 16.52 -5.73 4.37
CA ARG A 11 16.81 -4.88 3.22
C ARG A 11 18.19 -4.28 3.46
N ALA A 12 19.14 -4.60 2.57
CA ALA A 12 20.44 -3.93 2.59
C ALA A 12 20.27 -2.44 2.24
N PRO A 13 21.12 -1.55 2.77
CA PRO A 13 21.18 -0.16 2.31
C PRO A 13 21.40 -0.09 0.79
N THR A 14 20.76 0.86 0.12
CA THR A 14 20.97 1.08 -1.31
C THR A 14 22.30 1.81 -1.56
N PHE A 15 22.79 1.82 -2.80
CA PHE A 15 23.97 2.63 -3.14
C PHE A 15 23.75 4.12 -2.88
N ASN A 16 22.53 4.63 -3.10
CA ASN A 16 22.21 6.01 -2.74
C ASN A 16 22.31 6.21 -1.22
N ASP A 17 21.81 5.28 -0.41
CA ASP A 17 21.92 5.39 1.04
C ASP A 17 23.40 5.42 1.52
N LEU A 18 24.28 4.63 0.87
CA LEU A 18 25.68 4.50 1.28
C LEU A 18 26.61 5.57 0.70
N TYR A 19 26.35 6.03 -0.54
CA TYR A 19 27.32 6.75 -1.35
C TYR A 19 26.73 7.96 -2.09
N TRP A 20 25.56 8.46 -1.72
CA TRP A 20 25.08 9.74 -2.27
C TRP A 20 26.15 10.82 -2.10
N PRO A 21 26.45 11.62 -3.16
CA PRO A 21 27.44 12.68 -3.07
C PRO A 21 27.19 13.57 -1.87
N ASP A 22 28.23 13.75 -1.04
CA ASP A 22 28.24 14.61 0.16
C ASP A 22 27.23 14.26 1.27
N GLY A 23 26.39 13.22 1.10
CA GLY A 23 25.30 12.88 2.02
C GLY A 23 25.08 11.39 2.27
N GLY A 24 25.86 10.49 1.67
CA GLY A 24 25.77 9.05 1.94
C GLY A 24 26.27 8.67 3.35
N ASN A 25 25.84 7.51 3.85
CA ASN A 25 26.29 6.98 5.14
C ASN A 25 26.76 5.52 5.01
N LYS A 26 28.07 5.30 5.10
CA LYS A 26 28.68 3.96 4.98
C LYS A 26 28.46 3.06 6.20
N ASP A 27 28.06 3.63 7.34
CA ASP A 27 27.86 2.90 8.60
C ASP A 27 26.43 2.35 8.76
N LEU A 28 25.61 2.45 7.72
CA LEU A 28 24.25 1.96 7.73
C LEU A 28 24.19 0.45 7.94
N LYS A 29 23.27 0.06 8.83
CA LYS A 29 22.90 -1.33 9.05
C LYS A 29 21.75 -1.69 8.09
N PRO A 30 21.61 -2.97 7.72
CA PRO A 30 20.40 -3.43 7.04
C PRO A 30 19.15 -3.19 7.89
N GLU A 31 18.06 -2.82 7.23
CA GLU A 31 16.73 -2.86 7.83
C GLU A 31 16.35 -4.33 8.08
N LYS A 32 15.75 -4.64 9.22
CA LYS A 32 15.39 -6.02 9.60
C LYS A 32 13.91 -6.14 9.87
N GLY A 33 13.27 -7.06 9.19
CA GLY A 33 11.87 -7.42 9.35
C GLY A 33 11.69 -8.78 9.99
N GLY A 34 10.69 -8.92 10.85
CA GLY A 34 10.14 -10.20 11.29
C GLY A 34 8.64 -10.23 11.06
N SER A 35 8.13 -11.37 10.63
CA SER A 35 6.70 -11.64 10.48
C SER A 35 6.31 -12.94 11.18
N LEU A 36 5.15 -12.92 11.80
CA LEU A 36 4.45 -14.09 12.30
C LEU A 36 3.03 -14.04 11.74
N GLY A 37 2.50 -15.19 11.37
CA GLY A 37 1.13 -15.30 10.91
C GLY A 37 0.55 -16.68 11.13
N ALA A 38 -0.77 -16.74 11.21
CA ALA A 38 -1.54 -17.95 11.37
C ALA A 38 -2.79 -17.84 10.51
N GLY A 39 -3.24 -18.95 9.94
CA GLY A 39 -4.47 -18.96 9.17
C GLY A 39 -5.14 -20.30 9.10
N LEU A 40 -6.42 -20.24 8.79
CA LEU A 40 -7.27 -21.40 8.54
C LEU A 40 -7.64 -21.38 7.07
N LEU A 41 -7.36 -22.49 6.39
CA LEU A 41 -7.76 -22.74 5.02
C LEU A 41 -8.81 -23.85 5.03
N PHE A 42 -9.91 -23.62 4.33
CA PHE A 42 -10.93 -24.61 4.05
C PHE A 42 -11.08 -24.76 2.54
N THR A 43 -11.06 -26.01 2.07
CA THR A 43 -11.27 -26.33 0.66
C THR A 43 -12.31 -27.43 0.58
N GLY A 44 -13.47 -27.10 0.04
CA GLY A 44 -14.55 -28.02 -0.28
C GLY A 44 -14.81 -28.04 -1.79
N ARG A 45 -15.83 -28.79 -2.22
CA ARG A 45 -16.16 -28.96 -3.65
C ARG A 45 -16.60 -27.66 -4.34
N LYS A 46 -17.31 -26.77 -3.62
CA LYS A 46 -17.88 -25.53 -4.16
C LYS A 46 -17.30 -24.27 -3.53
N ILE A 47 -16.51 -24.40 -2.47
CA ILE A 47 -16.05 -23.28 -1.65
C ILE A 47 -14.57 -23.48 -1.33
N SER A 48 -13.79 -22.43 -1.51
CA SER A 48 -12.45 -22.28 -0.97
C SER A 48 -12.47 -21.03 -0.11
N SER A 49 -11.99 -21.11 1.12
CA SER A 49 -11.89 -19.92 1.97
C SER A 49 -10.64 -19.95 2.82
N GLN A 50 -10.06 -18.78 3.01
CA GLN A 50 -8.90 -18.57 3.84
C GLN A 50 -9.14 -17.37 4.75
N VAL A 51 -8.81 -17.55 6.02
CA VAL A 51 -8.65 -16.43 6.96
C VAL A 51 -7.23 -16.48 7.48
N PHE A 52 -6.51 -15.38 7.36
CA PHE A 52 -5.11 -15.27 7.77
C PHE A 52 -4.93 -14.04 8.64
N VAL A 53 -4.33 -14.21 9.81
CA VAL A 53 -3.96 -13.11 10.70
C VAL A 53 -2.45 -12.99 10.73
N PHE A 54 -1.95 -11.77 10.77
CA PHE A 54 -0.52 -11.52 10.75
C PHE A 54 -0.10 -10.40 11.68
N HIS A 55 1.16 -10.47 12.11
CA HIS A 55 1.88 -9.41 12.78
C HIS A 55 3.28 -9.30 12.17
N ARG A 56 3.64 -8.10 11.74
CA ARG A 56 4.94 -7.77 11.15
C ARG A 56 5.56 -6.61 11.90
N LYS A 57 6.85 -6.70 12.15
CA LYS A 57 7.67 -5.62 12.72
C LYS A 57 8.91 -5.42 11.88
N VAL A 58 9.21 -4.17 11.54
CA VAL A 58 10.45 -3.77 10.89
C VAL A 58 11.20 -2.81 11.81
N LYS A 59 12.50 -3.05 11.98
CA LYS A 59 13.41 -2.23 12.78
C LYS A 59 14.56 -1.74 11.90
N ASN A 60 15.24 -0.70 12.38
CA ASN A 60 16.37 -0.06 11.70
C ASN A 60 15.96 0.50 10.33
N LEU A 61 14.73 0.99 10.17
CA LEU A 61 14.33 1.64 8.91
C LEU A 61 15.25 2.84 8.66
N ILE A 62 15.75 2.94 7.43
CA ILE A 62 16.64 3.99 6.97
C ILE A 62 15.79 5.23 6.65
N SER A 63 16.14 6.34 7.28
CA SER A 63 15.45 7.62 7.16
C SER A 63 16.48 8.70 6.90
N TRP A 64 16.26 9.45 5.83
CA TRP A 64 17.08 10.63 5.51
C TRP A 64 16.71 11.76 6.46
N GLN A 65 17.70 12.35 7.11
CA GLN A 65 17.52 13.43 8.09
C GLN A 65 18.64 14.47 7.91
N PRO A 66 18.40 15.76 8.18
CA PRO A 66 19.41 16.83 8.09
C PRO A 66 20.38 16.80 9.30
N LEU A 67 21.00 15.64 9.54
CA LEU A 67 21.92 15.39 10.65
C LEU A 67 23.37 15.18 10.20
N GLY A 68 23.62 15.19 8.90
CA GLY A 68 24.96 15.11 8.35
C GLY A 68 25.79 16.32 8.74
N GLU A 69 27.08 16.28 8.40
CA GLU A 69 27.99 17.39 8.62
C GLU A 69 27.42 18.67 7.99
N ASN A 70 27.46 19.79 8.73
CA ASN A 70 26.85 21.05 8.33
C ASN A 70 25.38 20.91 7.88
N GLY A 71 24.57 20.09 8.58
CA GLY A 71 23.13 19.97 8.33
C GLY A 71 22.75 19.29 7.01
N LEU A 72 23.73 18.65 6.36
CA LEU A 72 23.49 17.89 5.15
C LEU A 72 22.51 16.75 5.42
N TRP A 73 21.61 16.51 4.46
CA TRP A 73 20.73 15.36 4.52
C TRP A 73 21.57 14.09 4.40
N GLN A 74 21.47 13.23 5.42
CA GLN A 74 22.16 11.96 5.49
C GLN A 74 21.22 10.86 6.01
N PRO A 75 21.33 9.61 5.54
CA PRO A 75 20.47 8.51 5.99
C PRO A 75 20.94 7.90 7.31
N PHE A 76 19.98 7.50 8.15
CA PHE A 76 20.22 6.83 9.43
C PHE A 76 19.18 5.75 9.74
N ASN A 77 19.58 4.67 10.42
CA ASN A 77 18.68 3.61 10.90
C ASN A 77 17.90 4.04 12.17
N LEU A 78 16.96 4.95 12.04
CA LEU A 78 16.24 5.53 13.17
C LEU A 78 14.84 4.95 13.35
N ASP A 79 14.19 4.59 12.25
CA ASP A 79 12.74 4.41 12.26
C ASP A 79 12.34 2.94 12.50
N ARG A 80 11.09 2.74 12.91
CA ARG A 80 10.49 1.42 13.09
C ARG A 80 9.07 1.42 12.55
N SER A 81 8.60 0.27 12.09
CA SER A 81 7.20 0.10 11.71
C SER A 81 6.64 -1.21 12.23
N THR A 82 5.36 -1.19 12.53
CA THR A 82 4.59 -2.38 12.90
C THR A 82 3.32 -2.42 12.07
N SER A 83 2.92 -3.60 11.64
CA SER A 83 1.71 -3.82 10.86
C SER A 83 1.07 -5.11 11.34
N SER A 84 -0.22 -5.05 11.67
CA SER A 84 -0.99 -6.23 12.05
C SER A 84 -2.32 -6.21 11.34
N GLY A 85 -2.83 -7.37 10.96
CA GLY A 85 -4.00 -7.40 10.11
C GLY A 85 -4.64 -8.76 10.00
N VAL A 86 -5.75 -8.74 9.27
CA VAL A 86 -6.54 -9.92 8.91
C VAL A 86 -6.79 -9.87 7.41
N GLU A 87 -6.59 -10.99 6.74
CA GLU A 87 -6.88 -11.20 5.34
C GLU A 87 -7.92 -12.31 5.23
N LEU A 88 -8.97 -12.04 4.48
CA LEU A 88 -10.03 -12.99 4.15
C LEU A 88 -10.06 -13.16 2.63
N GLU A 89 -10.07 -14.41 2.20
CA GLU A 89 -10.26 -14.80 0.81
C GLU A 89 -11.39 -15.84 0.79
N LEU A 90 -12.30 -15.70 -0.17
CA LEU A 90 -13.42 -16.62 -0.36
C LEU A 90 -13.70 -16.75 -1.85
N ASP A 91 -13.54 -17.95 -2.37
CA ASP A 91 -14.01 -18.34 -3.69
C ASP A 91 -15.22 -19.26 -3.50
N TYR A 92 -16.37 -18.87 -4.04
CA TYR A 92 -17.61 -19.62 -3.87
C TYR A 92 -18.34 -19.81 -5.19
N ARG A 93 -18.43 -21.07 -5.63
CA ARG A 93 -19.28 -21.50 -6.74
C ARG A 93 -20.71 -21.68 -6.24
N ILE A 94 -21.49 -20.61 -6.32
CA ILE A 94 -22.90 -20.58 -5.92
C ILE A 94 -23.71 -21.56 -6.80
N SER A 95 -23.47 -21.55 -8.10
CA SER A 95 -24.06 -22.49 -9.08
C SER A 95 -23.10 -22.74 -10.24
N GLU A 96 -23.48 -23.58 -11.21
CA GLU A 96 -22.66 -23.78 -12.44
C GLU A 96 -22.52 -22.52 -13.30
N SER A 97 -23.44 -21.55 -13.11
CA SER A 97 -23.51 -20.30 -13.87
C SER A 97 -23.14 -19.07 -13.05
N LEU A 98 -22.78 -19.23 -11.77
CA LEU A 98 -22.44 -18.11 -10.90
C LEU A 98 -21.36 -18.52 -9.91
N ASP A 99 -20.25 -17.81 -10.00
CA ASP A 99 -19.18 -17.85 -9.01
C ASP A 99 -18.88 -16.44 -8.47
N CYS A 100 -18.35 -16.42 -7.25
CA CYS A 100 -18.11 -15.23 -6.47
C CYS A 100 -16.73 -15.32 -5.81
N ASP A 101 -15.91 -14.29 -6.00
CA ASP A 101 -14.62 -14.15 -5.35
C ASP A 101 -14.67 -12.93 -4.44
N VAL A 102 -14.44 -13.12 -3.15
CA VAL A 102 -14.43 -12.05 -2.13
C VAL A 102 -13.07 -12.01 -1.48
N ASN A 103 -12.45 -10.83 -1.52
CA ASN A 103 -11.20 -10.55 -0.84
C ASN A 103 -11.39 -9.36 0.10
N TYR A 104 -10.95 -9.49 1.33
CA TYR A 104 -10.95 -8.40 2.30
C TYR A 104 -9.63 -8.39 3.07
N SER A 105 -9.01 -7.22 3.16
CA SER A 105 -7.80 -7.00 3.95
C SER A 105 -8.03 -5.86 4.92
N TYR A 106 -7.85 -6.16 6.20
CA TYR A 106 -7.69 -5.18 7.26
C TYR A 106 -6.22 -5.09 7.67
N ASN A 107 -5.62 -3.91 7.61
CA ASN A 107 -4.24 -3.71 8.03
C ASN A 107 -4.09 -2.46 8.91
N LYS A 108 -3.81 -2.67 10.20
CA LYS A 108 -3.42 -1.62 11.13
C LYS A 108 -1.91 -1.44 11.10
N GLY A 109 -1.47 -0.38 10.43
CA GLY A 109 -0.05 0.00 10.35
C GLY A 109 0.26 1.17 11.24
N GLU A 110 1.41 1.10 11.91
CA GLU A 110 1.95 2.15 12.77
C GLU A 110 3.42 2.37 12.42
N GLU A 111 3.82 3.64 12.36
CA GLU A 111 5.20 4.09 12.24
C GLU A 111 5.64 4.69 13.57
N ILE A 112 6.83 4.31 14.02
CA ILE A 112 7.53 4.98 15.12
C ILE A 112 8.71 5.69 14.46
N LYS A 113 8.63 7.01 14.46
CA LYS A 113 9.61 7.90 13.85
C LYS A 113 10.41 8.58 14.93
N ASN A 114 11.70 8.77 14.67
CA ASN A 114 12.53 9.69 15.43
C ASN A 114 12.70 10.93 14.54
N GLU A 115 11.81 11.91 14.71
CA GLU A 115 11.82 13.15 13.92
C GLU A 115 12.60 14.24 14.65
N LEU A 116 13.35 15.05 13.89
CA LEU A 116 13.99 16.24 14.44
C LEU A 116 12.96 17.34 14.64
N VAL A 117 12.69 17.66 15.91
CA VAL A 117 11.79 18.76 16.30
C VAL A 117 12.56 20.08 16.49
N TYR A 118 13.90 20.07 16.48
CA TYR A 118 14.70 21.29 16.67
C TYR A 118 16.06 21.17 15.97
N TYR A 119 16.34 22.04 15.00
CA TYR A 119 17.65 22.13 14.35
C TYR A 119 18.11 23.60 14.22
N ASP A 120 19.06 24.01 15.06
CA ASP A 120 19.68 25.34 14.97
C ASP A 120 20.97 25.26 14.13
N PHE A 121 20.89 25.70 12.87
CA PHE A 121 22.01 25.79 11.94
C PHE A 121 22.96 26.96 12.24
N LEU A 122 22.49 27.99 12.97
CA LEU A 122 23.20 29.27 13.11
C LEU A 122 24.40 29.16 14.06
N SER A 123 24.36 28.24 15.01
CA SER A 123 25.44 28.06 16.00
C SER A 123 26.69 27.38 15.42
N GLY A 124 26.60 26.69 14.27
CA GLY A 124 27.72 25.98 13.65
C GLY A 124 28.34 24.86 14.52
N GLU A 125 27.82 24.62 15.73
CA GLU A 125 28.31 23.60 16.64
C GLU A 125 27.79 22.22 16.23
N LYS A 126 28.70 21.28 15.98
CA LYS A 126 28.39 19.88 15.67
C LYS A 126 27.86 19.17 16.92
N ARG A 127 26.55 19.22 17.18
CA ARG A 127 25.90 18.57 18.35
C ARG A 127 25.22 17.23 18.02
N PHE A 128 25.80 16.43 17.12
CA PHE A 128 25.17 15.22 16.59
C PHE A 128 24.71 14.21 17.67
N GLU A 129 25.52 13.95 18.70
CA GLU A 129 25.13 13.04 19.79
C GLU A 129 24.03 13.61 20.69
N GLU A 130 23.99 14.93 20.86
CA GLU A 130 22.96 15.58 21.66
C GLU A 130 21.64 15.66 20.90
N LEU A 131 21.68 15.89 19.59
CA LEU A 131 20.52 15.79 18.70
C LEU A 131 19.94 14.37 18.71
N LYS A 132 20.79 13.33 18.74
CA LYS A 132 20.36 11.94 18.95
C LYS A 132 19.62 11.71 20.27
N LYS A 133 19.95 12.45 21.33
CA LYS A 133 19.25 12.37 22.62
C LYS A 133 17.93 13.14 22.64
N ARG A 134 17.75 14.10 21.73
CA ARG A 134 16.57 15.00 21.66
C ARG A 134 15.47 14.50 20.72
N PHE A 135 15.60 13.32 20.11
CA PHE A 135 14.52 12.75 19.31
C PHE A 135 13.32 12.40 20.17
N GLU A 136 12.16 12.92 19.79
CA GLU A 136 10.89 12.43 20.31
C GLU A 136 10.46 11.22 19.48
N GLU A 137 10.18 10.10 20.14
CA GLU A 137 9.58 8.94 19.49
C GLU A 137 8.12 9.25 19.13
N LEU A 138 7.90 9.69 17.89
CA LEU A 138 6.57 9.94 17.38
C LEU A 138 5.95 8.64 16.89
N LYS A 139 4.91 8.18 17.58
CA LYS A 139 4.08 7.06 17.13
C LYS A 139 2.87 7.58 16.36
N ARG A 140 2.74 7.20 15.09
CA ARG A 140 1.60 7.57 14.22
C ARG A 140 1.13 6.43 13.33
N LYS A 141 -0.03 6.59 12.71
CA LYS A 141 -0.57 5.64 11.73
C LYS A 141 0.36 5.57 10.51
N ALA A 142 0.50 4.41 9.89
CA ALA A 142 1.36 4.23 8.72
C ALA A 142 0.86 5.07 7.53
N ARG A 143 1.80 5.69 6.81
CA ARG A 143 1.49 6.49 5.62
C ARG A 143 1.18 5.61 4.42
N PHE A 144 0.47 6.18 3.44
CA PHE A 144 0.11 5.55 2.15
C PHE A 144 -0.72 4.27 2.22
N MET A 145 -1.11 3.83 3.41
CA MET A 145 -1.73 2.54 3.62
C MET A 145 -3.20 2.70 4.03
N PRO A 146 -4.17 2.36 3.16
CA PRO A 146 -5.56 2.23 3.59
C PRO A 146 -5.68 1.03 4.55
N GLU A 147 -6.49 1.18 5.59
CA GLU A 147 -6.69 0.10 6.56
C GLU A 147 -7.62 -0.98 6.04
N ASN A 148 -8.60 -0.62 5.20
CA ASN A 148 -9.57 -1.58 4.67
C ASN A 148 -9.48 -1.58 3.14
N ILE A 149 -9.30 -2.76 2.57
CA ILE A 149 -9.41 -3.02 1.14
C ILE A 149 -10.42 -4.15 0.97
N PHE A 150 -11.39 -3.97 0.08
CA PHE A 150 -12.40 -4.96 -0.22
C PHE A 150 -12.54 -5.11 -1.74
N ASN A 151 -12.58 -6.36 -2.21
CA ASN A 151 -12.79 -6.70 -3.60
C ASN A 151 -13.87 -7.78 -3.67
N LEU A 152 -14.84 -7.59 -4.55
CA LEU A 152 -15.89 -8.54 -4.86
C LEU A 152 -15.93 -8.72 -6.37
N ASN A 153 -15.67 -9.93 -6.85
CA ASN A 153 -15.90 -10.33 -8.21
C ASN A 153 -17.10 -11.27 -8.27
N LEU A 154 -18.02 -11.02 -9.19
CA LEU A 154 -19.11 -11.93 -9.53
C LEU A 154 -18.96 -12.29 -10.99
N ASN A 155 -18.76 -13.57 -11.29
CA ASN A 155 -18.72 -14.07 -12.65
C ASN A 155 -20.01 -14.85 -12.93
N LEU A 156 -20.80 -14.34 -13.87
CA LEU A 156 -22.06 -14.91 -14.29
C LEU A 156 -21.91 -15.49 -15.70
N LYS A 157 -22.39 -16.71 -15.90
CA LYS A 157 -22.48 -17.39 -17.20
C LYS A 157 -23.92 -17.84 -17.44
N PRO A 158 -24.83 -16.89 -17.72
CA PRO A 158 -26.24 -17.21 -17.97
C PRO A 158 -26.44 -18.08 -19.22
N LEU A 159 -25.51 -18.04 -20.18
CA LEU A 159 -25.46 -18.93 -21.35
C LEU A 159 -24.03 -19.44 -21.56
N PRO A 160 -23.81 -20.61 -22.18
CA PRO A 160 -22.46 -21.09 -22.48
C PRO A 160 -21.63 -20.13 -23.34
N SER A 161 -22.31 -19.35 -24.19
CA SER A 161 -21.69 -18.39 -25.10
C SER A 161 -21.62 -16.96 -24.54
N PHE A 162 -22.25 -16.68 -23.38
CA PHE A 162 -22.35 -15.32 -22.85
C PHE A 162 -21.97 -15.28 -21.37
N SER A 163 -21.03 -14.40 -21.04
CA SER A 163 -20.60 -14.16 -19.66
C SER A 163 -20.69 -12.69 -19.28
N VAL A 164 -21.00 -12.43 -18.02
CA VAL A 164 -20.97 -11.11 -17.40
C VAL A 164 -20.07 -11.18 -16.17
N GLN A 165 -19.16 -10.23 -16.03
CA GLN A 165 -18.33 -10.07 -14.84
C GLN A 165 -18.63 -8.71 -14.20
N LEU A 166 -18.86 -8.71 -12.88
CA LEU A 166 -18.96 -7.52 -12.06
C LEU A 166 -17.78 -7.53 -11.09
N ALA A 167 -16.99 -6.46 -11.05
CA ALA A 167 -15.87 -6.31 -10.13
C ALA A 167 -16.03 -5.02 -9.32
N PHE A 168 -16.43 -5.15 -8.06
CA PHE A 168 -16.50 -4.06 -7.11
C PHE A 168 -15.23 -4.00 -6.28
N ASN A 169 -14.65 -2.81 -6.15
CA ASN A 169 -13.46 -2.60 -5.36
C ASN A 169 -13.68 -1.39 -4.46
N PHE A 170 -13.30 -1.49 -3.20
CA PHE A 170 -13.37 -0.44 -2.21
C PHE A 170 -12.04 -0.32 -1.47
N ARG A 171 -11.65 0.93 -1.19
CA ARG A 171 -10.50 1.23 -0.34
C ARG A 171 -10.90 2.32 0.64
N SER A 172 -10.57 2.14 1.91
CA SER A 172 -10.77 3.17 2.92
C SER A 172 -9.82 4.36 2.70
N GLU A 173 -10.04 5.43 3.46
CA GLU A 173 -9.11 6.55 3.50
C GLU A 173 -7.68 6.09 3.79
N LYS A 174 -6.73 6.83 3.21
CA LYS A 174 -5.31 6.74 3.56
C LYS A 174 -4.77 8.13 3.79
N LEU A 175 -3.63 8.21 4.46
CA LEU A 175 -3.02 9.46 4.87
C LEU A 175 -1.54 9.53 4.47
N ASN A 176 -1.03 10.75 4.41
CA ASN A 176 0.40 11.05 4.32
C ASN A 176 0.73 12.25 5.21
N TYR A 177 2.00 12.34 5.62
CA TYR A 177 2.50 13.41 6.47
C TYR A 177 3.56 14.20 5.72
N TYR A 178 3.36 15.52 5.62
CA TYR A 178 4.31 16.43 5.00
C TYR A 178 4.95 17.33 6.05
N PRO A 179 6.26 17.61 5.94
CA PRO A 179 6.91 18.59 6.79
C PRO A 179 6.34 19.99 6.51
N ASP A 180 6.06 20.73 7.57
CA ASP A 180 5.69 22.13 7.58
C ASP A 180 6.83 22.92 8.24
N TYR A 181 7.47 23.77 7.44
CA TYR A 181 8.62 24.58 7.83
C TYR A 181 8.25 25.97 8.34
N SER A 182 6.96 26.28 8.45
CA SER A 182 6.48 27.62 8.87
C SER A 182 6.93 28.03 10.27
N TYR A 183 7.32 27.07 11.11
CA TYR A 183 7.76 27.27 12.49
C TYR A 183 9.25 26.97 12.69
N TYR A 184 10.05 27.04 11.63
CA TYR A 184 11.49 26.80 11.69
C TYR A 184 12.15 27.56 12.87
N PRO A 185 13.02 26.92 13.68
CA PRO A 185 13.68 25.61 13.47
C PRO A 185 12.85 24.38 13.87
N GLU A 186 11.62 24.56 14.33
CA GLU A 186 10.70 23.45 14.64
C GLU A 186 9.99 22.98 13.36
N ILE A 187 10.28 21.75 12.92
CA ILE A 187 9.60 21.14 11.77
C ILE A 187 8.40 20.36 12.29
N ARG A 188 7.21 20.83 11.96
CA ARG A 188 5.96 20.12 12.26
C ARG A 188 5.54 19.25 11.09
N TYR A 189 4.63 18.30 11.32
CA TYR A 189 4.07 17.49 10.25
C TYR A 189 2.58 17.72 10.12
N VAL A 190 2.14 18.11 8.93
CA VAL A 190 0.74 18.25 8.57
C VAL A 190 0.23 16.98 7.88
N THR A 191 -0.99 16.59 8.21
CA THR A 191 -1.61 15.36 7.67
C THR A 191 -2.45 15.70 6.45
N LYS A 192 -2.14 15.08 5.32
CA LYS A 192 -2.99 15.08 4.12
C LYS A 192 -3.72 13.74 4.03
N LYS A 193 -4.98 13.77 3.58
CA LYS A 193 -5.83 12.57 3.47
C LYS A 193 -6.38 12.43 2.06
N ILE A 194 -6.35 11.20 1.55
CA ILE A 194 -7.15 10.77 0.41
C ILE A 194 -8.34 10.01 0.98
N LYS A 195 -9.56 10.45 0.64
CA LYS A 195 -10.82 9.87 1.12
C LYS A 195 -10.99 8.44 0.61
N SER A 196 -11.90 7.70 1.23
CA SER A 196 -12.31 6.37 0.75
C SER A 196 -12.84 6.46 -0.68
N CYS A 197 -12.59 5.42 -1.48
CA CYS A 197 -13.04 5.34 -2.87
C CYS A 197 -13.63 3.97 -3.18
N ALA A 198 -14.54 3.94 -4.16
CA ALA A 198 -15.16 2.72 -4.65
C ALA A 198 -15.27 2.76 -6.17
N ASN A 199 -14.94 1.66 -6.84
CA ASN A 199 -15.16 1.50 -8.27
C ASN A 199 -15.89 0.19 -8.57
N LEU A 200 -16.82 0.27 -9.51
CA LEU A 200 -17.51 -0.88 -10.09
C LEU A 200 -17.12 -1.00 -11.55
N ASP A 201 -16.56 -2.14 -11.91
CA ASP A 201 -16.25 -2.49 -13.29
C ASP A 201 -17.25 -3.57 -13.75
N ILE A 202 -17.71 -3.45 -14.99
CA ILE A 202 -18.62 -4.41 -15.63
C ILE A 202 -18.01 -4.87 -16.95
N SER A 203 -18.00 -6.17 -17.21
CA SER A 203 -17.56 -6.74 -18.48
C SER A 203 -18.59 -7.71 -19.01
N PHE A 204 -18.90 -7.61 -20.30
CA PHE A 204 -19.73 -8.53 -21.06
C PHE A 204 -18.85 -9.22 -22.10
N ASN A 205 -18.97 -10.54 -22.23
CA ASN A 205 -18.31 -11.29 -23.31
C ASN A 205 -19.33 -12.21 -23.99
N GLN A 206 -19.39 -12.15 -25.31
CA GLN A 206 -20.20 -13.02 -26.17
C GLN A 206 -19.29 -13.76 -27.14
N THR A 207 -19.30 -15.09 -27.10
CA THR A 207 -18.52 -15.95 -27.98
C THR A 207 -19.42 -16.56 -29.06
N ILE A 208 -19.02 -16.47 -30.32
CA ILE A 208 -19.69 -17.07 -31.47
C ILE A 208 -18.61 -17.77 -32.31
N LYS A 209 -18.64 -19.09 -32.36
CA LYS A 209 -17.57 -19.91 -32.95
C LYS A 209 -16.23 -19.57 -32.29
N ASN A 210 -15.28 -19.06 -33.06
CA ASN A 210 -13.94 -18.67 -32.65
C ASN A 210 -13.77 -17.16 -32.40
N LEU A 211 -14.87 -16.40 -32.42
CA LEU A 211 -14.87 -14.96 -32.16
C LEU A 211 -15.49 -14.65 -30.81
N THR A 212 -14.78 -13.92 -29.96
CA THR A 212 -15.29 -13.36 -28.70
C THR A 212 -15.39 -11.85 -28.80
N PHE A 213 -16.61 -11.34 -28.77
CA PHE A 213 -16.92 -9.92 -28.65
C PHE A 213 -16.95 -9.55 -27.17
N PHE A 214 -16.30 -8.45 -26.80
CA PHE A 214 -16.32 -7.95 -25.44
C PHE A 214 -16.69 -6.47 -25.36
N LEU A 215 -17.38 -6.11 -24.28
CA LEU A 215 -17.64 -4.74 -23.87
C LEU A 215 -17.32 -4.63 -22.38
N LYS A 216 -16.40 -3.74 -22.03
CA LYS A 216 -15.98 -3.50 -20.65
C LYS A 216 -16.16 -2.03 -20.29
N VAL A 217 -16.82 -1.77 -19.17
CA VAL A 217 -16.97 -0.45 -18.57
C VAL A 217 -16.21 -0.46 -17.24
N ASN A 218 -15.09 0.25 -17.19
CA ASN A 218 -14.32 0.46 -15.97
C ASN A 218 -14.81 1.73 -15.26
N ASN A 219 -14.84 1.68 -13.93
CA ASN A 219 -15.23 2.79 -13.07
C ASN A 219 -16.62 3.35 -13.42
N LEU A 220 -17.65 2.50 -13.37
CA LEU A 220 -19.03 2.86 -13.68
C LEU A 220 -19.54 4.01 -12.81
N PHE A 221 -19.15 4.04 -11.53
CA PHE A 221 -19.50 5.10 -10.57
C PHE A 221 -18.84 6.45 -10.86
N GLU A 222 -17.87 6.49 -11.77
CA GLU A 222 -17.11 7.69 -12.09
C GLU A 222 -16.38 8.30 -10.87
N ASP A 223 -15.87 7.44 -9.98
CA ASP A 223 -15.09 7.86 -8.82
C ASP A 223 -13.72 8.39 -9.28
N LYS A 224 -13.50 9.70 -9.10
CA LYS A 224 -12.27 10.43 -9.47
C LYS A 224 -11.35 10.67 -8.26
N THR A 225 -11.62 10.06 -7.11
CA THR A 225 -10.81 10.19 -5.90
C THR A 225 -9.35 9.84 -6.20
N PRO A 226 -8.37 10.71 -5.89
CA PRO A 226 -6.97 10.49 -6.21
C PRO A 226 -6.44 9.15 -5.68
N THR A 227 -5.52 8.53 -6.42
CA THR A 227 -4.92 7.24 -6.01
C THR A 227 -3.56 7.41 -5.38
N GLN A 228 -2.90 8.55 -5.55
CA GLN A 228 -1.57 8.84 -5.04
C GLN A 228 -1.49 10.29 -4.61
N PHE A 229 -0.76 10.54 -3.51
CA PHE A 229 -0.56 11.91 -3.04
C PHE A 229 0.48 12.64 -3.89
N GLY A 230 0.38 13.97 -3.95
CA GLY A 230 1.43 14.83 -4.49
C GLY A 230 2.74 14.78 -3.67
N ASN A 231 3.79 15.46 -4.12
CA ASN A 231 5.08 15.45 -3.43
C ASN A 231 5.10 16.37 -2.20
N SER A 232 4.25 17.39 -2.18
CA SER A 232 4.11 18.34 -1.08
C SER A 232 2.66 18.47 -0.59
N MET A 233 2.48 19.19 0.53
CA MET A 233 1.15 19.49 1.07
C MET A 233 0.28 20.28 0.09
N SER A 234 0.88 21.25 -0.62
CA SER A 234 0.19 22.13 -1.58
C SER A 234 -0.01 21.51 -2.95
N ASP A 235 0.71 20.43 -3.28
CA ASP A 235 0.59 19.79 -4.58
C ASP A 235 -0.80 19.18 -4.78
N LEU A 236 -1.26 19.11 -6.02
CA LEU A 236 -2.41 18.30 -6.38
C LEU A 236 -2.06 16.82 -6.24
N ASP A 237 -3.03 16.03 -5.78
CA ASP A 237 -2.91 14.57 -5.75
C ASP A 237 -3.17 14.00 -7.14
N TYR A 238 -2.55 12.86 -7.46
CA TYR A 238 -2.63 12.27 -8.79
C TYR A 238 -4.05 11.72 -9.05
N PRO A 239 -4.75 12.22 -10.09
CA PRO A 239 -6.15 11.93 -10.30
C PRO A 239 -6.36 10.47 -10.72
N ASN A 240 -7.49 9.90 -10.30
CA ASN A 240 -7.95 8.61 -10.83
C ASN A 240 -8.66 8.84 -12.16
N PRO A 241 -8.38 8.06 -13.23
CA PRO A 241 -9.19 8.12 -14.44
C PRO A 241 -10.66 7.87 -14.12
N GLY A 242 -11.54 8.67 -14.72
CA GLY A 242 -12.98 8.48 -14.65
C GLY A 242 -13.44 7.23 -15.40
N ARG A 243 -14.72 7.20 -15.78
CA ARG A 243 -15.30 6.09 -16.53
C ARG A 243 -14.54 5.85 -17.84
N ARG A 244 -14.23 4.58 -18.12
CA ARG A 244 -13.62 4.16 -19.39
C ARG A 244 -14.39 3.01 -19.99
N ILE A 245 -14.57 3.04 -21.31
CA ILE A 245 -15.31 2.03 -22.06
C ILE A 245 -14.34 1.42 -23.07
N PHE A 246 -14.24 0.10 -23.07
CA PHE A 246 -13.46 -0.69 -24.00
C PHE A 246 -14.40 -1.66 -24.71
N ALA A 247 -14.26 -1.77 -26.02
CA ALA A 247 -14.95 -2.79 -26.79
C ALA A 247 -13.98 -3.39 -27.80
N GLY A 248 -14.18 -4.65 -28.15
CA GLY A 248 -13.33 -5.30 -29.13
C GLY A 248 -13.75 -6.72 -29.45
N ILE A 249 -12.97 -7.34 -30.32
CA ILE A 249 -13.16 -8.69 -30.81
C ILE A 249 -11.84 -9.43 -30.61
N ARG A 250 -11.92 -10.65 -30.08
CA ARG A 250 -10.80 -11.59 -29.97
C ARG A 250 -11.08 -12.77 -30.89
N LEU A 251 -10.13 -13.13 -31.73
CA LEU A 251 -10.16 -14.33 -32.55
C LEU A 251 -9.28 -15.39 -31.86
N GLU A 252 -9.84 -16.56 -31.58
CA GLU A 252 -9.08 -17.73 -31.18
C GLU A 252 -8.74 -18.54 -32.44
N VAL A 253 -7.45 -18.66 -32.74
CA VAL A 253 -6.96 -19.54 -33.81
C VAL A 253 -6.46 -20.81 -33.13
N SER A 254 -7.08 -21.93 -33.46
CA SER A 254 -6.59 -23.26 -33.08
C SER A 254 -5.44 -23.62 -34.02
N ASP A 255 -4.29 -24.02 -33.46
CA ASP A 255 -3.21 -24.69 -34.22
C ASP A 255 -3.65 -26.09 -34.68
#